data_AF-A0A971EYN0-F1
#
_entry.id   AF-A0A971EYN0-F1
#
_cell.length_a   1.000
_cell.length_b   1.000
_cell.length_c   1.000
_cell.angle_alpha   90.00
_cell.angle_beta   90.00
_cell.angle_gamma   90.00
#
_symmetry.space_group_name_H-M   'P 1'
#
loop_
_entity.id
_entity.type
_entity.pdbx_description
1 polymer ?
#
loop_
_entity_poly.entity_id
_entity_poly.type
_entity_poly.pdbx_seq_one_letter_code
_entity_poly.pdbx_strand_id
1 'polypeptide(L)'
;MEKSINGIMILPLLVPEVALGVSLLLFFSSLRLPFGYLTLVLAHSLFCVPYVYIMVQLRLKEIDKSIIEAAKDLGAGRAKIIKTIILPLVMPSILTASLLAMAISLDDVVISTYMSGPTATTLPVHVFSMMRVGVTPKINALCTLILVGTFFIVGLSQLVNKKSNQNNIRNNIQKEEELNW
;
A
#
# COMPACT_ATOMS: atom_id res chain seq x y z
N MET A 1 2.07 -24.57 -10.76
CA MET A 1 2.26 -24.00 -9.41
C MET A 1 2.20 -22.47 -9.42
N GLU A 2 2.93 -21.79 -10.31
CA GLU A 2 2.90 -20.31 -10.42
C GLU A 2 1.49 -19.73 -10.64
N LYS A 3 0.71 -20.29 -11.57
CA LYS A 3 -0.69 -19.87 -11.81
C LYS A 3 -1.59 -20.02 -10.57
N SER A 4 -1.37 -21.06 -9.77
CA SER A 4 -2.15 -21.33 -8.55
C SER A 4 -1.81 -20.34 -7.44
N ILE A 5 -0.52 -20.01 -7.26
CA ILE A 5 -0.07 -19.02 -6.29
C ILE A 5 -0.62 -17.63 -6.65
N ASN A 6 -0.53 -17.25 -7.93
CA ASN A 6 -1.10 -15.99 -8.41
C ASN A 6 -2.61 -15.92 -8.14
N GLY A 7 -3.34 -17.00 -8.43
CA GLY A 7 -4.79 -17.08 -8.20
C GLY A 7 -5.17 -16.91 -6.72
N ILE A 8 -4.43 -17.55 -5.80
CA ILE A 8 -4.67 -17.41 -4.36
C ILE A 8 -4.38 -15.99 -3.88
N MET A 9 -3.30 -15.38 -4.37
CA MET A 9 -2.87 -14.04 -3.96
C MET A 9 -3.82 -12.94 -4.45
N ILE A 10 -4.44 -13.09 -5.63
CA ILE A 10 -5.41 -12.12 -6.14
C ILE A 10 -6.82 -12.36 -5.61
N LEU A 11 -7.08 -13.50 -4.96
CA LEU A 11 -8.42 -13.89 -4.52
C LEU A 11 -9.10 -12.81 -3.64
N PRO A 12 -8.44 -12.20 -2.65
CA PRO A 12 -9.08 -11.17 -1.84
C PRO A 12 -9.45 -9.91 -2.65
N LEU A 13 -8.80 -9.66 -3.79
CA LEU A 13 -9.12 -8.53 -4.66
C LEU A 13 -10.42 -8.74 -5.45
N LEU A 14 -10.80 -10.01 -5.68
CA LEU A 14 -11.99 -10.37 -6.45
C LEU A 14 -13.25 -10.43 -5.59
N VAL A 15 -13.09 -10.65 -4.28
CA VAL A 15 -14.21 -10.75 -3.35
C VAL A 15 -14.67 -9.35 -2.97
N PRO A 16 -15.98 -9.05 -3.00
CA PRO A 16 -16.50 -7.78 -2.50
C PRO A 16 -16.06 -7.53 -1.06
N GLU A 17 -15.63 -6.31 -0.76
CA GLU A 17 -15.05 -5.95 0.53
C GLU A 17 -15.99 -6.25 1.72
N VAL A 18 -17.29 -5.99 1.55
CA VAL A 18 -18.32 -6.32 2.54
C VAL A 18 -18.39 -7.83 2.78
N ALA A 19 -18.33 -8.64 1.72
CA ALA A 19 -18.37 -10.10 1.84
C ALA A 19 -17.10 -10.64 2.52
N LEU A 20 -15.94 -10.05 2.24
CA LEU A 20 -14.68 -10.33 2.94
C LEU A 20 -14.78 -9.98 4.42
N GLY A 21 -15.28 -8.79 4.75
CA GLY A 21 -15.44 -8.32 6.13
C GLY A 21 -16.34 -9.23 6.96
N VAL A 22 -17.50 -9.62 6.42
CA VAL A 22 -18.42 -10.57 7.08
C VAL A 22 -17.79 -11.96 7.20
N SER A 23 -17.06 -12.42 6.19
CA SER A 23 -16.40 -13.73 6.21
C SER A 23 -15.30 -13.79 7.28
N LEU A 24 -14.48 -12.74 7.38
CA LEU A 24 -13.45 -12.60 8.42
C LEU A 24 -14.06 -12.51 9.82
N LEU A 25 -15.21 -11.83 9.95
CA LEU A 25 -15.93 -11.74 11.22
C LEU A 25 -16.34 -13.13 11.70
N LEU A 26 -16.98 -13.92 10.83
CA LEU A 26 -17.41 -15.28 11.14
C LEU A 26 -16.21 -16.18 11.44
N PHE A 27 -15.12 -16.04 10.68
CA PHE A 27 -13.90 -16.81 10.87
C PHE A 27 -13.26 -16.55 12.24
N PHE A 28 -13.01 -15.28 12.59
CA PHE A 28 -12.43 -14.94 13.89
C PHE A 28 -13.37 -15.23 15.06
N SER A 29 -14.68 -15.09 14.86
CA SER A 29 -15.69 -15.49 15.85
C SER A 29 -15.67 -16.99 16.11
N SER A 30 -15.55 -17.82 15.06
CA SER A 30 -15.41 -19.28 15.19
C SER A 30 -14.15 -19.68 15.96
N LEU A 31 -13.07 -18.89 15.85
CA LEU A 31 -11.83 -19.07 16.61
C LEU A 31 -11.89 -18.46 18.02
N ARG A 32 -13.00 -17.82 18.39
CA ARG A 32 -13.18 -17.07 19.65
C ARG A 32 -12.08 -16.02 19.87
N LEU A 33 -11.59 -15.41 18.80
CA LEU A 33 -10.63 -14.32 18.89
C LEU A 33 -11.34 -13.03 19.32
N PRO A 34 -10.79 -12.29 20.30
CA PRO A 34 -11.36 -11.01 20.70
C PRO A 34 -11.16 -9.97 19.58
N PHE A 35 -12.24 -9.25 19.24
CA PHE A 35 -12.17 -8.15 18.29
C PHE A 35 -11.37 -6.99 18.87
N GLY A 36 -10.42 -6.48 18.10
CA GLY A 36 -9.48 -5.47 18.56
C GLY A 36 -8.36 -5.24 17.56
N TYR A 37 -7.25 -4.65 18.02
CA TYR A 37 -6.09 -4.39 17.17
C TYR A 37 -5.54 -5.63 16.47
N LEU A 38 -5.59 -6.81 17.11
CA LEU A 38 -5.09 -8.05 16.53
C LEU A 38 -5.89 -8.47 15.29
N THR A 39 -7.22 -8.61 15.42
CA THR A 39 -8.11 -8.97 14.30
C THR A 39 -8.07 -7.92 13.21
N LEU A 40 -7.89 -6.64 13.58
CA LEU A 40 -7.76 -5.53 12.65
C LEU A 40 -6.47 -5.64 11.83
N VAL A 41 -5.31 -5.84 12.47
CA VAL A 41 -4.03 -6.03 11.77
C VAL A 41 -4.07 -7.25 10.85
N LEU A 42 -4.64 -8.38 11.30
CA LEU A 42 -4.72 -9.59 10.48
C LEU A 42 -5.63 -9.39 9.27
N ALA A 43 -6.80 -8.78 9.45
CA ALA A 43 -7.75 -8.52 8.37
C ALA A 43 -7.16 -7.54 7.34
N HIS A 44 -6.57 -6.44 7.80
CA HIS A 44 -5.93 -5.46 6.93
C HIS A 44 -4.72 -6.03 6.21
N SER A 45 -3.93 -6.88 6.88
CA SER A 45 -2.82 -7.59 6.23
C SER A 45 -3.34 -8.48 5.09
N LEU A 46 -4.39 -9.27 5.34
CA LEU A 46 -4.99 -10.12 4.31
C LEU A 46 -5.51 -9.32 3.12
N PHE A 47 -6.13 -8.17 3.37
CA PHE A 47 -6.68 -7.30 2.34
C PHE A 47 -5.60 -6.54 1.55
N CYS A 48 -4.51 -6.13 2.21
CA CYS A 48 -3.45 -5.32 1.59
C CYS A 48 -2.39 -6.14 0.85
N VAL A 49 -2.15 -7.39 1.25
CA VAL A 49 -1.14 -8.28 0.64
C VAL A 49 -1.26 -8.41 -0.89
N PRO A 50 -2.46 -8.56 -1.50
CA PRO A 50 -2.61 -8.64 -2.96
C PRO A 50 -2.01 -7.44 -3.70
N TYR A 51 -2.20 -6.23 -3.16
CA TYR A 51 -1.67 -4.99 -3.76
C TYR A 51 -0.14 -4.95 -3.72
N VAL A 52 0.43 -5.33 -2.57
CA VAL A 52 1.89 -5.42 -2.42
C VAL A 52 2.47 -6.48 -3.33
N TYR A 53 1.82 -7.65 -3.39
CA TYR A 53 2.21 -8.76 -4.21
C TYR A 53 2.28 -8.38 -5.69
N ILE A 54 1.23 -7.74 -6.23
CA ILE A 54 1.18 -7.33 -7.65
C ILE A 54 2.34 -6.38 -7.96
N MET A 55 2.55 -5.35 -7.15
CA MET A 55 3.61 -4.35 -7.37
C MET A 55 5.01 -4.98 -7.35
N VAL A 56 5.26 -5.84 -6.37
CA VAL A 56 6.55 -6.55 -6.25
C VAL A 56 6.74 -7.56 -7.40
N GLN A 57 5.69 -8.28 -7.80
CA GLN A 57 5.74 -9.24 -8.90
C GLN A 57 6.04 -8.55 -10.23
N LEU A 58 5.41 -7.40 -10.50
CA LEU A 58 5.68 -6.60 -11.70
C LEU A 58 7.17 -6.20 -11.74
N ARG A 59 7.70 -5.70 -10.62
CA ARG A 59 9.11 -5.32 -10.55
C ARG A 59 10.07 -6.49 -10.73
N LEU A 60 9.76 -7.64 -10.15
CA LEU A 60 10.58 -8.85 -10.31
C LEU A 60 10.64 -9.31 -11.77
N LYS A 61 9.56 -9.14 -12.53
CA LYS A 61 9.51 -9.51 -13.96
C LYS A 61 10.33 -8.58 -14.85
N GLU A 62 10.60 -7.35 -14.41
CA GLU A 62 11.43 -6.38 -15.14
C GLU A 62 12.94 -6.63 -14.99
N ILE A 63 13.36 -7.44 -14.00
CA ILE A 63 14.77 -7.75 -13.80
C ILE A 63 15.27 -8.63 -14.94
N ASP A 64 16.30 -8.16 -15.65
CA ASP A 64 16.98 -8.95 -16.67
C ASP A 64 17.64 -10.18 -16.03
N LYS A 65 17.31 -11.35 -16.56
CA LYS A 65 17.86 -12.64 -16.14
C LYS A 65 19.37 -12.72 -16.36
N SER A 66 19.91 -11.99 -17.35
CA SER A 66 21.33 -11.97 -17.67
C SER A 66 22.18 -11.52 -16.48
N ILE A 67 21.71 -10.57 -15.68
CA ILE A 67 22.40 -10.07 -14.47
C ILE A 67 22.49 -11.17 -13.40
N ILE A 68 21.44 -11.97 -13.27
CA ILE A 68 21.38 -13.08 -12.30
C ILE A 68 22.27 -14.23 -12.76
N GLU A 69 22.30 -14.53 -14.06
CA GLU A 69 23.17 -15.55 -14.66
C GLU A 69 24.65 -15.17 -14.53
N ALA A 70 25.03 -13.94 -14.89
CA ALA A 70 26.39 -13.43 -14.71
C ALA A 70 26.85 -13.47 -13.25
N ALA A 71 25.98 -13.15 -12.30
CA ALA A 71 26.31 -13.26 -10.87
C ALA A 71 26.58 -14.70 -10.44
N LYS A 72 25.84 -15.68 -10.99
CA LYS A 72 26.09 -17.10 -10.73
C LYS A 72 27.40 -17.57 -11.36
N ASP A 73 27.73 -17.09 -12.56
CA ASP A 73 28.97 -17.42 -13.26
C ASP A 73 30.20 -16.90 -12.49
N LEU A 74 30.07 -15.76 -11.81
CA LEU A 74 31.06 -15.22 -10.88
C LEU A 74 31.08 -15.93 -9.50
N GLY A 75 30.34 -17.03 -9.34
CA GLY A 75 30.32 -17.84 -8.12
C GLY A 75 29.44 -17.29 -7.00
N ALA A 76 28.54 -16.33 -7.26
CA ALA A 76 27.64 -15.83 -6.22
C ALA A 76 26.57 -16.86 -5.84
N GLY A 77 26.49 -17.18 -4.55
CA GLY A 77 25.42 -18.03 -4.01
C GLY A 77 24.05 -17.33 -4.01
N ARG A 78 22.97 -18.13 -3.95
CA ARG A 78 21.56 -17.65 -4.01
C ARG A 78 21.26 -16.54 -3.00
N ALA A 79 21.69 -16.68 -1.75
CA ALA A 79 21.45 -15.66 -0.71
C ALA A 79 22.16 -14.33 -1.02
N LYS A 80 23.36 -14.40 -1.60
CA LYS A 80 24.13 -13.22 -2.02
C LYS A 80 23.42 -12.51 -3.19
N ILE A 81 22.96 -13.26 -4.19
CA ILE A 81 22.20 -12.70 -5.32
C ILE A 81 20.92 -12.01 -4.83
N ILE A 82 20.16 -12.66 -3.93
CA ILE A 82 18.93 -12.06 -3.39
C ILE A 82 19.24 -10.75 -2.66
N LYS A 83 20.22 -10.75 -1.74
CA LYS A 83 20.49 -9.58 -0.90
C LYS A 83 21.17 -8.44 -1.65
N THR A 84 22.07 -8.75 -2.59
CA THR A 84 22.91 -7.75 -3.27
C THR A 84 22.35 -7.28 -4.59
N ILE A 85 21.51 -8.07 -5.27
CA ILE A 85 20.98 -7.74 -6.60
C ILE A 85 19.46 -7.58 -6.54
N ILE A 86 18.74 -8.65 -6.20
CA ILE A 86 17.28 -8.67 -6.31
C ILE A 86 16.62 -7.69 -5.33
N LEU A 87 16.98 -7.77 -4.04
CA LEU A 87 16.39 -6.94 -2.99
C LEU A 87 16.54 -5.43 -3.28
N PRO A 88 17.75 -4.89 -3.57
CA PRO A 88 17.88 -3.45 -3.88
C PRO A 88 17.17 -3.04 -5.17
N LEU A 89 17.10 -3.91 -6.19
CA LEU A 89 16.36 -3.61 -7.43
C LEU A 89 14.84 -3.54 -7.21
N VAL A 90 14.32 -4.33 -6.28
CA VAL A 90 12.90 -4.42 -5.94
C VAL A 90 12.51 -3.48 -4.78
N MET A 91 13.48 -3.00 -4.01
CA MET A 91 13.27 -2.12 -2.84
C MET A 91 12.43 -0.87 -3.14
N PRO A 92 12.64 -0.14 -4.26
CA PRO A 92 11.79 1.01 -4.58
C PRO A 92 10.32 0.62 -4.71
N SER A 93 10.03 -0.52 -5.36
CA SER A 93 8.68 -1.03 -5.52
C SER A 93 8.08 -1.52 -4.19
N ILE A 94 8.88 -2.12 -3.30
CA ILE A 94 8.42 -2.49 -1.95
C ILE A 94 8.01 -1.25 -1.17
N LEU A 95 8.80 -0.17 -1.21
CA LEU A 95 8.49 1.08 -0.53
C LEU A 95 7.22 1.71 -1.07
N THR A 96 7.09 1.84 -2.39
CA THR A 96 5.87 2.37 -3.04
C THR A 96 4.65 1.52 -2.71
N ALA A 97 4.78 0.20 -2.75
CA ALA A 97 3.69 -0.72 -2.45
C ALA A 97 3.29 -0.69 -0.97
N SER A 98 4.25 -0.51 -0.06
CA SER A 98 3.99 -0.39 1.37
C SER A 98 3.23 0.91 1.70
N LEU A 99 3.59 2.01 1.05
CA LEU A 99 2.85 3.28 1.16
C LEU A 99 1.43 3.16 0.59
N LEU A 100 1.26 2.46 -0.53
CA LEU A 100 -0.07 2.17 -1.10
C LEU A 100 -0.91 1.32 -0.14
N ALA A 101 -0.34 0.25 0.41
CA ALA A 101 -1.02 -0.60 1.39
C ALA A 101 -1.43 0.19 2.64
N MET A 102 -0.57 1.09 3.13
CA MET A 102 -0.90 1.98 4.24
C MET A 102 -2.05 2.93 3.89
N ALA A 103 -2.05 3.51 2.68
CA ALA A 103 -3.13 4.38 2.22
C ALA A 103 -4.47 3.63 2.15
N ILE A 104 -4.46 2.41 1.58
CA ILE A 104 -5.65 1.55 1.50
C ILE A 104 -6.16 1.17 2.90
N SER A 105 -5.26 0.80 3.81
CA SER A 105 -5.61 0.45 5.19
C SER A 105 -6.20 1.62 5.98
N LEU A 106 -5.69 2.84 5.76
CA LEU A 106 -6.21 4.05 6.42
C LEU A 106 -7.58 4.48 5.91
N ASP A 107 -7.93 4.16 4.66
CA ASP A 107 -9.21 4.52 4.03
C ASP A 107 -10.32 3.51 4.33
N ASP A 108 -9.98 2.29 4.74
CA ASP A 108 -10.98 1.24 4.95
C ASP A 108 -11.86 1.49 6.20
N VAL A 109 -13.15 1.65 5.93
CA VAL A 109 -14.22 1.68 6.93
C VAL A 109 -14.91 0.32 7.04
N VAL A 110 -14.97 -0.45 5.96
CA VAL A 110 -15.83 -1.63 5.83
C VAL A 110 -15.27 -2.77 6.68
N ILE A 111 -14.05 -3.22 6.42
CA ILE A 111 -13.40 -4.32 7.15
C ILE A 111 -13.17 -3.89 8.60
N SER A 112 -12.72 -2.65 8.81
CA SER A 112 -12.52 -2.07 10.13
C SER A 112 -13.79 -2.08 10.98
N THR A 113 -14.97 -1.80 10.42
CA THR A 113 -16.24 -1.86 11.18
C THR A 113 -16.53 -3.26 11.73
N TYR A 114 -16.18 -4.31 10.99
CA TYR A 114 -16.39 -5.69 11.42
C TYR A 114 -15.31 -6.19 12.39
N MET A 115 -14.09 -5.65 12.32
CA MET A 115 -12.97 -6.08 13.17
C MET A 115 -12.78 -5.24 14.44
N SER A 116 -13.39 -4.06 14.51
CA SER A 116 -13.30 -3.15 15.64
C SER A 116 -13.98 -3.72 16.90
N GLY A 117 -13.24 -3.70 18.00
CA GLY A 117 -13.77 -3.98 19.34
C GLY A 117 -14.01 -2.70 20.15
N PRO A 118 -14.53 -2.80 21.40
CA PRO A 118 -14.82 -1.64 22.25
C PRO A 118 -13.62 -0.73 22.52
N THR A 119 -12.40 -1.28 22.47
CA THR A 119 -11.15 -0.58 22.75
C THR A 119 -10.33 -0.22 21.50
N ALA A 120 -10.79 -0.62 20.30
CA ALA A 120 -10.06 -0.48 19.04
C ALA A 120 -10.99 0.06 17.95
N THR A 121 -11.35 1.33 18.07
CA THR A 121 -12.10 2.06 17.04
C THR A 121 -11.14 2.91 16.22
N THR A 122 -11.16 2.73 14.90
CA THR A 122 -10.34 3.54 14.00
C THR A 122 -11.02 4.88 13.76
N LEU A 123 -10.23 5.88 13.36
CA LEU A 123 -10.76 7.20 13.02
C LEU A 123 -11.88 7.12 11.95
N PRO A 124 -11.72 6.38 10.83
CA PRO A 124 -12.76 6.29 9.81
C PRO A 124 -14.06 5.65 10.34
N VAL A 125 -13.94 4.56 11.12
CA VAL A 125 -15.10 3.90 11.73
C VAL A 125 -15.81 4.82 12.73
N HIS A 126 -15.06 5.60 13.50
CA HIS A 126 -15.65 6.56 14.45
C HIS A 126 -16.45 7.65 13.73
N VAL A 127 -15.89 8.26 12.68
CA VAL A 127 -16.59 9.27 11.86
C VAL A 127 -17.82 8.67 11.19
N PHE A 128 -17.68 7.48 10.59
CA PHE A 128 -18.78 6.78 9.93
C PHE A 128 -19.92 6.42 10.89
N SER A 129 -19.60 5.97 12.11
CA SER A 129 -20.58 5.65 13.15
C SER A 129 -21.37 6.90 13.56
N MET A 130 -20.70 8.04 13.75
CA MET A 130 -21.37 9.30 14.08
C MET A 130 -22.34 9.75 12.97
N MET A 131 -21.98 9.59 11.70
CA MET A 131 -22.87 9.93 10.58
C MET A 131 -24.15 9.09 10.55
N ARG A 132 -24.08 7.81 10.96
CA ARG A 132 -25.26 6.93 11.01
C ARG A 132 -26.26 7.28 12.11
N VAL A 133 -25.78 7.85 13.22
CA VAL A 133 -26.64 8.27 14.35
C VAL A 133 -27.26 9.66 14.09
N GLY A 134 -26.63 10.47 13.23
CA GLY A 134 -27.17 11.74 12.73
C GLY A 134 -26.07 12.74 12.39
N VAL A 135 -26.28 13.55 11.35
CA VAL A 135 -25.33 14.61 10.97
C VAL A 135 -25.41 15.78 11.95
N THR A 136 -24.33 15.96 12.72
CA THR A 136 -24.17 17.12 13.61
C THR A 136 -23.20 18.14 12.99
N PRO A 137 -23.32 19.45 13.30
CA PRO A 137 -22.39 20.46 12.82
C PRO A 137 -20.91 20.16 13.14
N LYS A 138 -20.65 19.39 14.22
CA LYS A 138 -19.31 18.93 14.61
C LYS A 138 -18.69 18.00 13.58
N ILE A 139 -19.48 17.10 12.97
CA ILE A 139 -19.00 16.16 11.95
C ILE A 139 -18.61 16.93 10.69
N ASN A 140 -19.46 17.87 10.26
CA ASN A 140 -19.18 18.70 9.08
C ASN A 140 -17.90 19.54 9.26
N ALA A 141 -17.67 20.07 10.46
CA ALA A 141 -16.44 20.79 10.80
C ALA A 141 -15.20 19.86 10.71
N LEU A 142 -15.28 18.64 11.25
CA LEU A 142 -14.19 17.66 11.20
C LEU A 142 -13.87 17.25 9.76
N CYS A 143 -14.88 16.92 8.95
CA CYS A 143 -14.69 16.56 7.53
C CYS A 143 -14.05 17.71 6.75
N THR A 144 -14.47 18.96 6.99
CA THR A 144 -13.88 20.15 6.36
C THR A 144 -12.41 20.31 6.73
N LEU A 145 -12.05 20.10 8.01
CA LEU A 145 -10.66 20.19 8.46
C LEU A 145 -9.79 19.11 7.81
N ILE A 146 -10.26 17.85 7.78
CA ILE A 146 -9.55 16.75 7.10
C ILE A 146 -9.37 17.07 5.62
N LEU A 147 -10.42 17.55 4.94
CA LEU A 147 -10.39 17.91 3.53
C LEU A 147 -9.37 19.02 3.25
N VAL A 148 -9.39 20.10 4.03
CA VAL A 148 -8.40 21.20 3.92
C VAL A 148 -6.99 20.69 4.19
N GLY A 149 -6.80 19.84 5.19
CA GLY A 149 -5.51 19.20 5.49
C GLY A 149 -4.98 18.37 4.31
N THR A 150 -5.85 17.55 3.70
CA THR A 150 -5.50 16.76 2.51
C THR A 150 -5.13 17.66 1.33
N PHE A 151 -5.92 18.70 1.05
CA PHE A 151 -5.57 19.66 -0.01
C PHE A 151 -4.25 20.39 0.25
N PHE A 152 -3.97 20.72 1.51
CA PHE A 152 -2.71 21.34 1.90
C PHE A 152 -1.50 20.42 1.66
N ILE A 153 -1.60 19.15 2.09
CA ILE A 153 -0.55 18.14 1.88
C ILE A 153 -0.34 17.87 0.38
N VAL A 154 -1.41 17.66 -0.37
CA VAL A 154 -1.34 17.41 -1.82
C VAL A 154 -0.80 18.64 -2.54
N GLY A 155 -1.22 19.85 -2.15
CA GLY A 155 -0.71 21.10 -2.70
C GLY A 155 0.79 21.27 -2.48
N LEU A 156 1.27 21.03 -1.25
CA LEU A 156 2.69 21.01 -0.93
C LEU A 156 3.46 19.97 -1.75
N SER A 157 2.92 18.75 -1.86
CA SER A 157 3.51 17.68 -2.67
C SER A 157 3.67 18.09 -4.14
N GLN A 158 2.64 18.74 -4.71
CA GLN A 158 2.70 19.24 -6.08
C GLN A 158 3.73 20.36 -6.27
N LEU A 159 3.87 21.28 -5.30
CA LEU A 159 4.87 22.34 -5.35
C LEU A 159 6.31 21.78 -5.32
N VAL A 160 6.55 20.78 -4.46
CA VAL A 160 7.84 20.08 -4.39
C VAL A 160 8.14 19.34 -5.69
N ASN A 161 7.16 18.61 -6.23
CA ASN A 161 7.32 17.88 -7.50
C ASN A 161 7.54 18.81 -8.70
N LYS A 162 6.84 19.95 -8.77
CA LYS A 162 7.04 20.94 -9.84
C LYS A 162 8.47 21.50 -9.83
N LYS A 163 9.00 21.82 -8.64
CA LYS A 163 10.38 22.34 -8.49
C LYS A 163 11.43 21.29 -8.85
N SER A 164 11.21 20.03 -8.47
CA SER A 164 12.09 18.90 -8.84
C SER A 164 12.11 18.67 -10.36
N ASN A 165 10.94 18.69 -11.00
CA ASN A 165 10.83 18.48 -12.43
C ASN A 165 11.48 19.61 -13.25
N GLN A 166 11.28 20.87 -12.85
CA GLN A 166 11.87 22.03 -13.53
C GLN A 166 13.39 22.09 -13.37
N ASN A 167 13.93 21.69 -12.21
CA ASN A 167 15.37 21.57 -12.00
C ASN A 167 15.99 20.46 -12.87
N ASN A 168 15.32 19.31 -13.02
CA ASN A 168 15.80 18.24 -13.90
C ASN A 168 15.84 18.67 -15.38
N ILE A 169 14.82 19.37 -15.87
CA ILE A 169 14.79 19.88 -17.25
C ILE A 169 15.92 20.88 -17.50
N ARG A 170 16.14 21.84 -16.59
CA ARG A 170 17.23 22.83 -16.75
C ARG A 170 18.62 22.19 -16.76
N ASN A 171 18.84 21.19 -15.91
CA ASN A 171 20.11 20.47 -15.85
C ASN A 171 20.37 19.63 -17.11
N ASN A 172 19.32 19.09 -17.73
CA ASN A 172 19.45 18.33 -18.99
C ASN A 172 19.77 19.25 -20.17
N ILE A 173 19.12 20.42 -20.27
CA ILE A 173 19.42 21.42 -21.32
C ILE A 173 20.86 21.92 -21.20
N GLN A 174 21.32 22.21 -19.98
CA GLN A 174 22.71 22.65 -19.78
C GLN A 174 23.71 21.55 -20.16
N LYS A 175 23.43 20.28 -19.86
CA LYS A 175 24.27 19.17 -20.33
C LYS A 175 24.29 19.03 -21.86
N GLU A 176 23.17 19.24 -22.53
CA GLU A 176 23.12 19.24 -24.00
C GLU A 176 23.91 20.41 -24.60
N GLU A 177 23.88 21.59 -23.97
CA GLU A 177 24.74 22.70 -24.35
C GLU A 177 26.22 22.36 -24.11
N GLU A 178 26.55 21.66 -23.02
CA GLU A 178 27.93 21.22 -22.70
C GLU A 178 28.50 20.16 -23.65
N LEU A 179 27.65 19.35 -24.27
CA LEU A 179 28.06 18.28 -25.20
C LEU A 179 28.19 18.74 -26.66
N ASN A 180 27.75 19.96 -26.98
CA ASN A 180 27.72 20.50 -28.34
C ASN A 180 28.88 21.49 -28.64
N TRP A 181 29.87 21.58 -27.75
CA TRP A 181 31.17 22.26 -27.97
C TRP A 181 32.34 21.32 -27.69
#